data_AF-A0A2W6RZW2-F1
#
_entry.id   AF-A0A2W6RZW2-F1
#
_cell.length_a   1.000
_cell.length_b   1.000
_cell.length_c   1.000
_cell.angle_alpha   90.00
_cell.angle_beta   90.00
_cell.angle_gamma   90.00
#
_symmetry.space_group_name_H-M   'P 1'
#
loop_
_entity.id
_entity.type
_entity.pdbx_description
1 polymer ?
#
loop_
_entity_poly.entity_id
_entity_poly.type
_entity_poly.pdbx_seq_one_letter_code
_entity_poly.pdbx_strand_id
1 'polypeptide(L)'
;QQDVINELAGHELSHLWWGNSQIDPDDREGSPMLTETLAMYTEMMLYKKMHGKEKMMERIQVHQQIYDNEKGLSENEPIYKVTGNNTHISYSKGAIAMVQLSELIGEEKVNTALKNFLQNNRYPKKPTTLDLLKEFYKVAPGEQIKKKINGLFTTI
;
A
#
# COMPACT_ATOMS: atom_id res chain seq x y z
N GLN A 1 -4.08 1.08 24.33
CA GLN A 1 -3.97 2.56 24.21
C GLN A 1 -2.60 2.97 23.66
N GLN A 2 -1.51 2.32 24.05
CA GLN A 2 -0.15 2.58 23.50
C GLN A 2 -0.01 2.23 22.00
N ASP A 3 -0.71 1.20 21.54
CA ASP A 3 -0.51 0.65 20.20
C ASP A 3 -0.98 1.59 19.09
N VAL A 4 -2.07 2.33 19.30
CA VAL A 4 -2.58 3.33 18.32
C VAL A 4 -1.57 4.46 18.11
N ILE A 5 -0.85 4.87 19.16
CA ILE A 5 0.17 5.93 19.06
C ILE A 5 1.39 5.42 18.27
N ASN A 6 1.80 4.17 18.49
CA ASN A 6 2.92 3.57 17.78
C ASN A 6 2.59 3.26 16.30
N GLU A 7 1.37 2.78 16.04
CA GLU A 7 0.80 2.58 14.70
C GLU A 7 0.83 3.90 13.92
N LEU A 8 0.21 4.94 14.47
CA LEU A 8 0.16 6.27 13.84
C LEU A 8 1.57 6.86 13.68
N ALA A 9 2.46 6.72 14.66
CA ALA A 9 3.84 7.18 14.52
C ALA A 9 4.58 6.45 13.39
N GLY A 10 4.35 5.15 13.22
CA GLY A 10 4.90 4.37 12.11
C GLY A 10 4.39 4.84 10.75
N HIS A 11 3.10 5.13 10.65
CA HIS A 11 2.46 5.70 9.47
C HIS A 11 3.09 7.05 9.11
N GLU A 12 3.04 8.02 10.02
CA GLU A 12 3.51 9.38 9.78
C GLU A 12 5.01 9.44 9.47
N LEU A 13 5.81 8.63 10.15
CA LEU A 13 7.26 8.56 9.88
C LEU A 13 7.54 7.97 8.50
N SER A 14 6.70 7.05 8.03
CA SER A 14 6.90 6.41 6.74
C SER A 14 6.77 7.37 5.54
N HIS A 15 6.05 8.50 5.70
CA HIS A 15 5.97 9.53 4.68
C HIS A 15 7.33 10.17 4.34
N LEU A 16 8.35 10.03 5.19
CA LEU A 16 9.73 10.38 4.81
C LEU A 16 10.19 9.62 3.55
N TRP A 17 9.78 8.37 3.39
CA TRP A 17 9.97 7.61 2.15
C TRP A 17 8.85 7.86 1.15
N TRP A 18 7.61 7.97 1.62
CA TRP A 18 6.40 8.00 0.81
C TRP A 18 5.75 9.40 0.76
N GLY A 19 6.22 10.26 -0.15
CA GLY A 19 5.58 11.53 -0.48
C GLY A 19 6.28 12.81 0.00
N ASN A 20 7.06 12.78 1.10
CA ASN A 20 7.64 14.01 1.67
C ASN A 20 9.10 14.28 1.28
N SER A 21 9.96 13.26 1.20
CA SER A 21 11.42 13.51 1.10
C SER A 21 12.17 12.64 0.09
N GLN A 22 11.75 11.40 -0.15
CA GLN A 22 12.47 10.52 -1.09
C GLN A 22 11.84 10.52 -2.49
N ILE A 23 10.51 10.35 -2.53
CA ILE A 23 9.72 10.41 -3.76
C ILE A 23 8.75 11.59 -3.68
N ASP A 24 8.39 12.11 -4.83
CA ASP A 24 7.47 13.22 -5.00
C ASP A 24 6.48 12.81 -6.10
N PRO A 25 5.37 12.11 -5.76
CA PRO A 25 4.43 11.58 -6.75
C PRO A 25 3.91 12.66 -7.71
N ASP A 26 3.57 12.23 -8.92
CA ASP A 26 2.80 13.10 -9.83
C ASP A 26 1.41 13.38 -9.22
N ASP A 27 0.99 14.64 -9.23
CA ASP A 27 -0.28 15.09 -8.63
C ASP A 27 -1.46 14.76 -9.57
N ARG A 28 -1.82 13.47 -9.58
CA ARG A 28 -2.89 12.90 -10.41
C ARG A 28 -3.57 11.72 -9.71
N GLU A 29 -4.58 11.15 -10.38
CA GLU A 29 -5.23 9.90 -9.95
C GLU A 29 -4.20 8.81 -9.59
N GLY A 30 -4.39 8.17 -8.44
CA GLY A 30 -3.46 7.17 -7.90
C GLY A 30 -2.34 7.71 -7.01
N SER A 31 -2.11 9.03 -6.94
CA SER A 31 -1.10 9.59 -6.01
C SER A 31 -1.26 9.12 -4.55
N PRO A 32 -2.49 8.96 -3.99
CA PRO A 32 -2.67 8.48 -2.62
C PRO A 32 -2.31 7.00 -2.43
N MET A 33 -2.21 6.20 -3.49
CA MET A 33 -1.64 4.85 -3.37
C MET A 33 -0.13 4.92 -3.07
N LEU A 34 0.57 5.91 -3.62
CA LEU A 34 2.01 6.06 -3.40
C LEU A 34 2.34 6.68 -2.04
N THR A 35 1.39 7.39 -1.41
CA THR A 35 1.57 7.98 -0.07
C THR A 35 0.89 7.12 1.00
N GLU A 36 -0.44 7.05 0.98
CA GLU A 36 -1.26 6.47 2.06
C GLU A 36 -1.23 4.95 2.08
N THR A 37 -1.37 4.30 0.91
CA THR A 37 -1.34 2.83 0.87
C THR A 37 0.03 2.29 1.32
N LEU A 38 1.12 2.93 0.90
CA LEU A 38 2.47 2.52 1.32
C LEU A 38 2.73 2.83 2.80
N ALA A 39 2.19 3.94 3.33
CA ALA A 39 2.26 4.25 4.74
C ALA A 39 1.50 3.24 5.60
N MET A 40 0.27 2.91 5.23
CA MET A 40 -0.54 1.88 5.88
C MET A 40 0.12 0.50 5.83
N TYR A 41 0.72 0.11 4.70
CA TYR A 41 1.46 -1.16 4.65
C TYR A 41 2.67 -1.15 5.60
N THR A 42 3.39 -0.03 5.67
CA THR A 42 4.54 0.14 6.58
C THR A 42 4.09 -0.01 8.04
N GLU A 43 2.98 0.64 8.42
CA GLU A 43 2.33 0.48 9.73
C GLU A 43 2.01 -0.98 10.03
N MET A 44 1.37 -1.70 9.09
CA MET A 44 1.02 -3.12 9.29
C MET A 44 2.26 -4.01 9.48
N MET A 45 3.36 -3.76 8.76
CA MET A 45 4.58 -4.54 8.91
C MET A 45 5.30 -4.25 10.24
N LEU A 46 5.29 -3.00 10.71
CA LEU A 46 5.80 -2.64 12.03
C LEU A 46 4.95 -3.28 13.13
N TYR A 47 3.63 -3.21 13.01
CA TYR A 47 2.71 -3.84 13.94
C TYR A 47 2.91 -5.36 13.99
N LYS A 48 3.06 -6.01 12.83
CA LYS A 48 3.41 -7.43 12.75
C LYS A 48 4.72 -7.74 13.46
N LYS A 49 5.75 -6.90 13.32
CA LYS A 49 7.04 -7.10 13.98
C LYS A 49 6.94 -6.99 15.50
N MET A 50 6.09 -6.10 16.01
CA MET A 50 5.92 -5.87 17.44
C MET A 50 4.99 -6.88 18.12
N HIS A 51 3.90 -7.27 17.45
CA HIS A 51 2.80 -8.02 18.05
C HIS A 51 2.52 -9.38 17.38
N GLY A 52 3.23 -9.70 16.31
CA GLY A 52 3.08 -10.95 15.56
C GLY A 52 2.04 -10.87 14.44
N LYS A 53 2.05 -11.90 13.58
CA LYS A 53 1.19 -11.99 12.39
C LYS A 53 -0.29 -12.06 12.73
N GLU A 54 -0.67 -12.84 13.74
CA GLU A 54 -2.07 -13.01 14.14
C GLU A 54 -2.72 -11.67 14.50
N LYS A 55 -2.05 -10.87 15.34
CA LYS A 55 -2.51 -9.53 15.70
C LYS A 55 -2.57 -8.58 14.51
N MET A 56 -1.60 -8.60 13.61
CA MET A 56 -1.68 -7.81 12.37
C MET A 56 -2.88 -8.22 11.52
N MET A 57 -3.21 -9.51 11.43
CA MET A 57 -4.38 -9.96 10.69
C MET A 57 -5.70 -9.52 11.35
N GLU A 58 -5.78 -9.40 12.67
CA GLU A 58 -6.92 -8.76 13.36
C GLU A 58 -7.08 -7.29 12.90
N ARG A 59 -5.98 -6.53 12.75
CA ARG A 59 -6.03 -5.15 12.21
C ARG A 59 -6.50 -5.12 10.77
N ILE A 60 -6.04 -6.05 9.93
CA ILE A 60 -6.50 -6.17 8.55
C ILE A 60 -8.00 -6.46 8.48
N GLN A 61 -8.56 -7.25 9.42
CA GLN A 61 -10.00 -7.47 9.49
C GLN A 61 -10.77 -6.19 9.84
N VAL A 62 -10.23 -5.32 10.69
CA VAL A 62 -10.81 -4.00 10.95
C VAL A 62 -10.82 -3.14 9.67
N HIS A 63 -9.72 -3.11 8.92
CA HIS A 63 -9.69 -2.41 7.63
C HIS A 63 -10.68 -3.00 6.61
N GLN A 64 -10.86 -4.32 6.61
CA GLN A 64 -11.85 -4.97 5.76
C GLN A 64 -13.27 -4.50 6.09
N GLN A 65 -13.62 -4.40 7.38
CA GLN A 65 -14.91 -3.86 7.81
C GLN A 65 -15.10 -2.39 7.41
N ILE A 66 -14.06 -1.56 7.56
CA ILE A 66 -14.09 -0.15 7.12
C ILE A 66 -14.38 -0.08 5.62
N TYR A 67 -13.62 -0.83 4.81
CA TYR A 67 -13.82 -0.85 3.36
C TYR A 67 -15.23 -1.33 2.98
N ASP A 68 -15.71 -2.40 3.59
CA ASP A 68 -17.02 -2.98 3.27
C ASP A 68 -18.20 -2.07 3.63
N ASN A 69 -18.07 -1.26 4.68
CA ASN A 69 -19.09 -0.28 5.09
C ASN A 69 -19.13 0.94 4.15
N GLU A 70 -17.97 1.37 3.63
CA GLU A 70 -17.85 2.61 2.84
C GLU A 70 -18.01 2.40 1.32
N LYS A 71 -17.69 1.19 0.81
CA LYS A 71 -17.69 0.91 -0.65
C LYS A 71 -19.05 1.10 -1.35
N GLY A 72 -20.15 1.13 -0.59
CA GLY A 72 -21.51 1.37 -1.10
C GLY A 72 -21.95 2.84 -1.03
N LEU A 73 -21.16 3.69 -0.37
CA LEU A 73 -21.46 5.10 -0.10
C LEU A 73 -20.65 6.06 -0.97
N SER A 74 -19.73 5.53 -1.76
CA SER A 74 -18.74 6.28 -2.55
C SER A 74 -18.50 5.62 -3.91
N GLU A 75 -17.88 6.36 -4.83
CA GLU A 75 -17.49 5.80 -6.13
C GLU A 75 -16.39 4.75 -5.92
N ASN A 76 -16.66 3.52 -6.34
CA ASN A 76 -15.69 2.44 -6.20
C ASN A 76 -14.68 2.50 -7.36
N GLU A 77 -13.40 2.59 -7.01
CA GLU A 77 -12.30 2.70 -7.96
C GLU A 77 -11.18 1.69 -7.64
N PRO A 78 -10.39 1.29 -8.64
CA PRO A 78 -9.22 0.46 -8.40
C PRO A 78 -8.13 1.28 -7.69
N ILE A 79 -7.36 0.64 -6.81
CA ILE A 79 -6.37 1.32 -5.94
C ILE A 79 -5.37 2.16 -6.76
N TYR A 80 -4.94 1.69 -7.93
CA TYR A 80 -3.96 2.41 -8.76
C TYR A 80 -4.44 3.76 -9.31
N LYS A 81 -5.74 4.05 -9.23
CA LYS A 81 -6.37 5.30 -9.64
C LYS A 81 -6.94 6.11 -8.49
N VAL A 82 -6.88 5.59 -7.26
CA VAL A 82 -7.55 6.17 -6.10
C VAL A 82 -7.33 7.68 -5.99
N THR A 83 -8.38 8.43 -5.72
CA THR A 83 -8.31 9.87 -5.45
C THR A 83 -8.37 10.16 -3.95
N GLY A 84 -7.95 11.36 -3.53
CA GLY A 84 -7.89 11.74 -2.11
C GLY A 84 -9.25 11.71 -1.37
N ASN A 85 -10.37 11.66 -2.11
CA ASN A 85 -11.71 11.63 -1.54
C ASN A 85 -12.10 10.24 -1.01
N ASN A 86 -11.43 9.17 -1.46
CA ASN A 86 -11.79 7.79 -1.17
C ASN A 86 -10.78 7.12 -0.22
N THR A 87 -10.68 7.63 1.00
CA THR A 87 -9.70 7.16 2.02
C THR A 87 -9.90 5.69 2.39
N HIS A 88 -11.12 5.17 2.39
CA HIS A 88 -11.38 3.74 2.58
C HIS A 88 -10.74 2.86 1.49
N ILE A 89 -10.45 3.42 0.30
CA ILE A 89 -9.71 2.74 -0.76
C ILE A 89 -8.20 2.92 -0.55
N SER A 90 -7.70 4.15 -0.39
CA SER A 90 -6.25 4.40 -0.28
C SER A 90 -5.65 3.86 1.03
N TYR A 91 -6.40 3.87 2.14
CA TYR A 91 -5.93 3.36 3.42
C TYR A 91 -6.31 1.89 3.59
N SER A 92 -7.60 1.58 3.67
CA SER A 92 -8.07 0.24 4.06
C SER A 92 -7.90 -0.78 2.94
N LYS A 93 -8.48 -0.56 1.75
CA LYS A 93 -8.30 -1.45 0.59
C LYS A 93 -6.81 -1.57 0.21
N GLY A 94 -6.08 -0.45 0.28
CA GLY A 94 -4.63 -0.38 0.12
C GLY A 94 -3.86 -1.31 1.05
N ALA A 95 -4.08 -1.20 2.37
CA ALA A 95 -3.43 -2.05 3.37
C ALA A 95 -3.71 -3.53 3.13
N ILE A 96 -4.99 -3.87 2.86
CA ILE A 96 -5.43 -5.24 2.58
C ILE A 96 -4.69 -5.79 1.35
N ALA A 97 -4.68 -5.05 0.24
CA ALA A 97 -4.03 -5.46 -1.00
C ALA A 97 -2.52 -5.65 -0.84
N MET A 98 -1.84 -4.75 -0.12
CA MET A 98 -0.40 -4.86 0.13
C MET A 98 -0.04 -6.03 1.06
N VAL A 99 -0.83 -6.30 2.09
CA VAL A 99 -0.64 -7.49 2.94
C VAL A 99 -0.91 -8.77 2.15
N GLN A 100 -1.97 -8.81 1.33
CA GLN A 100 -2.23 -9.94 0.44
C GLN A 100 -1.10 -10.15 -0.57
N LEU A 101 -0.53 -9.08 -1.11
CA LEU A 101 0.68 -9.16 -1.95
C LEU A 101 1.84 -9.79 -1.18
N SER A 102 2.10 -9.34 0.04
CA SER A 102 3.15 -9.89 0.92
C SER A 102 2.94 -11.38 1.21
N GLU A 103 1.71 -11.83 1.41
CA GLU A 103 1.38 -13.25 1.58
C GLU A 103 1.57 -14.05 0.28
N LEU A 104 1.30 -13.42 -0.87
CA LEU A 104 1.38 -14.06 -2.18
C LEU A 104 2.81 -14.29 -2.67
N ILE A 105 3.70 -13.31 -2.47
CA ILE A 105 5.07 -13.34 -3.02
C ILE A 105 6.19 -13.33 -1.97
N GLY A 106 5.82 -13.16 -0.69
CA GLY A 106 6.76 -13.02 0.42
C GLY A 106 7.15 -11.56 0.67
N GLU A 107 7.26 -11.19 1.95
CA GLU A 107 7.61 -9.83 2.39
C GLU A 107 8.93 -9.34 1.80
N GLU A 108 9.97 -10.19 1.78
CA GLU A 108 11.29 -9.85 1.22
C GLU A 108 11.21 -9.38 -0.25
N LYS A 109 10.31 -9.98 -1.04
CA LYS A 109 10.11 -9.57 -2.44
C LYS A 109 9.37 -8.25 -2.55
N VAL A 110 8.38 -8.03 -1.68
CA VAL A 110 7.70 -6.72 -1.60
C VAL A 110 8.70 -5.63 -1.20
N ASN A 111 9.50 -5.86 -0.15
CA ASN A 111 10.55 -4.96 0.29
C ASN A 111 11.58 -4.68 -0.80
N THR A 112 11.94 -5.70 -1.59
CA THR A 112 12.81 -5.54 -2.76
C THR A 112 12.19 -4.63 -3.81
N ALA A 113 10.91 -4.82 -4.15
CA ALA A 113 10.20 -3.96 -5.10
C ALA A 113 10.07 -2.52 -4.60
N LEU A 114 9.72 -2.32 -3.32
CA LEU A 114 9.63 -0.99 -2.71
C LEU A 114 10.98 -0.26 -2.68
N LYS A 115 12.06 -0.98 -2.36
CA LYS A 115 13.43 -0.45 -2.42
C LYS A 115 13.81 -0.03 -3.84
N ASN A 116 13.52 -0.87 -4.83
CA ASN A 116 13.79 -0.55 -6.24
C ASN A 116 12.96 0.64 -6.70
N PHE A 117 11.69 0.72 -6.30
CA PHE A 117 10.82 1.85 -6.59
C PHE A 117 11.41 3.16 -6.06
N LEU A 118 11.85 3.19 -4.79
CA LEU A 118 12.53 4.34 -4.21
C LEU A 118 13.80 4.72 -4.98
N GLN A 119 14.65 3.76 -5.31
CA GLN A 119 15.92 4.02 -6.00
C GLN A 119 15.71 4.55 -7.42
N ASN A 120 14.71 4.03 -8.13
CA ASN A 120 14.45 4.38 -9.52
C ASN A 120 13.68 5.69 -9.67
N ASN A 121 12.96 6.12 -8.63
CA ASN A 121 12.02 7.24 -8.68
C ASN A 121 12.29 8.34 -7.65
N ARG A 122 13.55 8.48 -7.20
CA ARG A 122 13.94 9.61 -6.35
C ARG A 122 13.64 10.94 -7.01
N TYR A 123 13.32 11.94 -6.19
CA TYR A 123 13.24 13.34 -6.61
C TYR A 123 14.47 13.73 -7.47
N PRO A 124 14.31 14.48 -8.58
CA PRO A 124 13.12 15.22 -9.00
C PRO A 124 12.13 14.46 -9.89
N LYS A 125 12.24 13.12 -10.01
CA LYS A 125 11.26 12.35 -10.76
C LYS A 125 9.88 12.40 -10.09
N LYS A 126 8.84 12.41 -10.92
CA LYS A 126 7.43 12.37 -10.51
C LYS A 126 6.82 10.99 -10.83
N PRO A 127 7.00 9.97 -9.96
CA PRO A 127 6.47 8.64 -10.23
C PRO A 127 4.95 8.58 -10.19
N THR A 128 4.42 7.58 -10.88
CA THR A 128 3.00 7.20 -10.86
C THR A 128 2.82 5.80 -10.28
N THR A 129 1.58 5.39 -10.02
CA THR A 129 1.26 4.03 -9.58
C THR A 129 1.72 2.96 -10.57
N LEU A 130 1.84 3.30 -11.86
CA LEU A 130 2.35 2.39 -12.89
C LEU A 130 3.83 2.05 -12.67
N ASP A 131 4.62 2.99 -12.17
CA ASP A 131 6.03 2.75 -11.84
C ASP A 131 6.16 1.77 -10.68
N LEU A 132 5.29 1.89 -9.66
CA LEU A 132 5.24 0.96 -8.53
C LEU A 132 4.78 -0.44 -8.97
N LEU A 133 3.69 -0.52 -9.75
CA LEU A 133 3.19 -1.80 -10.28
C LEU A 133 4.25 -2.51 -11.11
N LYS A 134 5.03 -1.77 -11.91
CA LYS A 134 6.15 -2.32 -12.66
C LYS A 134 7.20 -2.98 -11.76
N GLU A 135 7.51 -2.40 -10.60
CA GLU A 135 8.42 -3.01 -9.63
C GLU A 135 7.82 -4.28 -9.00
N PHE A 136 6.52 -4.31 -8.70
CA PHE A 136 5.85 -5.54 -8.24
C PHE A 136 5.90 -6.65 -9.30
N TYR A 137 5.69 -6.33 -10.58
CA TYR A 137 5.76 -7.33 -11.65
C TYR A 137 7.16 -7.88 -11.87
N LYS A 138 8.23 -7.11 -11.60
CA LYS A 138 9.61 -7.59 -11.72
C LYS A 138 9.96 -8.66 -10.68
N VAL A 139 9.36 -8.61 -9.49
CA VAL A 139 9.61 -9.58 -8.41
C VAL A 139 8.62 -10.76 -8.40
N ALA A 140 7.63 -10.75 -9.29
CA ALA A 140 6.65 -11.83 -9.42
C ALA A 140 7.29 -13.10 -10.03
N PRO A 141 7.14 -14.30 -9.43
CA PRO A 141 7.80 -15.52 -9.89
C PRO A 141 7.17 -16.17 -11.14
N GLY A 142 6.28 -15.47 -11.85
CA GLY A 142 5.63 -15.97 -13.07
C GLY A 142 4.38 -15.20 -13.47
N GLU A 143 3.86 -15.49 -14.66
CA GLU A 143 2.73 -14.77 -15.26
C GLU A 143 1.43 -14.91 -14.47
N GLN A 144 1.19 -16.08 -13.87
CA GLN A 144 0.00 -16.31 -13.05
C GLN A 144 -0.01 -15.39 -11.81
N ILE A 145 1.16 -15.10 -11.23
CA ILE A 145 1.26 -14.20 -10.09
C ILE A 145 1.09 -12.74 -10.53
N LYS A 146 1.62 -12.35 -11.69
CA LYS A 146 1.36 -11.01 -12.24
C LYS A 146 -0.13 -10.73 -12.44
N LYS A 147 -0.89 -11.72 -12.93
CA LYS A 147 -2.36 -11.62 -13.03
C LYS A 147 -3.04 -11.42 -11.68
N LYS A 148 -2.57 -12.11 -10.63
CA LYS A 148 -3.07 -11.90 -9.27
C LYS A 148 -2.73 -10.51 -8.74
N ILE A 149 -1.50 -10.03 -8.97
CA ILE A 149 -1.09 -8.66 -8.63
C ILE A 149 -2.01 -7.64 -9.33
N ASN A 150 -2.31 -7.86 -10.62
CA ASN A 150 -3.25 -7.02 -11.36
C ASN A 150 -4.63 -6.98 -10.66
N GLY A 151 -5.17 -8.13 -10.28
CA GLY A 151 -6.43 -8.22 -9.54
C GLY A 151 -6.42 -7.57 -8.15
N LEU A 152 -5.26 -7.33 -7.54
CA LEU A 152 -5.18 -6.63 -6.25
C LEU A 152 -5.30 -5.11 -6.40
N PHE A 153 -4.75 -4.53 -7.47
CA PHE A 153 -4.53 -3.08 -7.56
C PHE A 153 -5.26 -2.39 -8.70
N THR A 154 -5.58 -3.11 -9.79
CA THR A 154 -6.12 -2.50 -11.01
C THR A 154 -7.58 -2.82 -11.24
N THR A 155 -8.19 -3.65 -10.39
CA THR A 155 -9.62 -4.01 -10.47
C THR A 155 -10.39 -3.45 -9.30
N ILE A 156 -11.70 -3.30 -9.49
CA ILE A 156 -12.67 -2.83 -8.51
C ILE A 156 -13.02 -3.95 -7.53
#